data_AF-A0A0G0H847-F1
#
_entry.id   AF-A0A0G0H847-F1
#
_cell.length_a   1.000
_cell.length_b   1.000
_cell.length_c   1.000
_cell.angle_alpha   90.00
_cell.angle_beta   90.00
_cell.angle_gamma   90.00
#
_symmetry.space_group_name_H-M   'P 1'
#
loop_
_entity.id
_entity.type
_entity.pdbx_description
1 polymer ?
#
loop_
_entity_poly.entity_id
_entity_poly.type
_entity_poly.pdbx_seq_one_letter_code
_entity_poly.pdbx_strand_id
1 'polypeptide(L)'
;MIKRRQKSHEDKQFDERVLHIRRVSKKTTGGNYVSFSALVAVGDGKGNVGIGIGRGLLKPAPPGTGLKLGGVVRVILDIAGVSNASGKIIGTRNQITNAYAVIEAIKKLKPRMIEEKIVRAVKKIRKPKTSTKKQS
;
A
#
# COMPACT_ATOMS: atom_id res chain seq x y z
N MET A 1 -20.72 -1.64 -39.15
CA MET A 1 -19.54 -2.43 -38.73
C MET A 1 -18.42 -1.48 -38.33
N ILE A 2 -18.24 -1.20 -37.04
CA ILE A 2 -17.29 -0.19 -36.55
C ILE A 2 -15.90 -0.85 -36.45
N LYS A 3 -14.95 -0.44 -37.32
CA LYS A 3 -13.56 -0.91 -37.28
C LYS A 3 -12.91 -0.44 -35.98
N ARG A 4 -12.67 -1.38 -35.05
CA ARG A 4 -11.81 -1.18 -33.88
C ARG A 4 -10.41 -0.85 -34.39
N ARG A 5 -10.03 0.43 -34.34
CA ARG A 5 -8.71 0.93 -34.71
C ARG A 5 -7.68 0.30 -33.76
N GLN A 6 -7.03 -0.76 -34.22
CA GLN A 6 -5.89 -1.36 -33.53
C GLN A 6 -4.77 -0.31 -33.56
N LYS A 7 -4.50 0.30 -32.41
CA LYS A 7 -3.34 1.16 -32.23
C LYS A 7 -2.15 0.21 -32.10
N SER A 8 -1.24 0.24 -33.08
CA SER A 8 0.04 -0.44 -33.01
C SER A 8 0.73 -0.06 -31.69
N HIS A 9 1.07 -1.07 -30.90
CA HIS A 9 1.93 -0.92 -29.74
C HIS A 9 3.36 -0.71 -30.26
N GLU A 10 3.73 0.53 -30.55
CA GLU A 10 5.15 0.90 -30.40
C GLU A 10 5.45 0.87 -28.90
N ASP A 11 6.50 0.15 -28.52
CA ASP A 11 7.05 0.17 -27.18
C ASP A 11 7.55 1.58 -26.90
N LYS A 12 6.65 2.44 -26.41
CA LYS A 12 7.02 3.77 -25.94
C LYS A 12 7.89 3.59 -24.72
N GLN A 13 9.19 3.69 -24.94
CA GLN A 13 10.21 3.56 -23.92
C GLN A 13 10.21 4.82 -23.06
N PHE A 14 9.31 4.87 -22.08
CA PHE A 14 9.30 5.90 -21.04
C PHE A 14 10.00 5.37 -19.79
N ASP A 15 10.97 6.13 -19.28
CA ASP A 15 11.52 5.95 -17.93
C ASP A 15 10.59 6.61 -16.91
N GLU A 16 10.42 5.94 -15.77
CA GLU A 16 9.45 6.31 -14.75
C GLU A 16 10.15 6.31 -13.38
N ARG A 17 10.05 7.43 -12.66
CA ARG A 17 10.70 7.58 -11.34
C ARG A 17 9.73 8.13 -10.31
N VAL A 18 9.68 7.49 -9.15
CA VAL A 18 8.90 7.98 -8.01
C VAL A 18 9.73 8.99 -7.23
N LEU A 19 9.35 10.27 -7.26
CA LEU A 19 10.08 11.36 -6.63
C LEU A 19 9.79 11.47 -5.13
N HIS A 20 8.51 11.40 -4.76
CA HIS A 20 8.10 11.62 -3.38
C HIS A 20 6.95 10.70 -3.00
N ILE A 21 7.04 10.05 -1.84
CA ILE A 21 6.00 9.19 -1.30
C ILE A 21 5.72 9.57 0.14
N ARG A 22 4.50 10.05 0.37
CA ARG A 22 3.96 10.26 1.71
C ARG A 22 2.97 9.16 2.01
N ARG A 23 3.22 8.39 3.07
CA ARG A 23 2.23 7.47 3.63
C ARG A 23 1.95 7.86 5.07
N VAL A 24 0.68 8.00 5.41
CA VAL A 24 0.22 8.25 6.78
C VAL A 24 -0.78 7.16 7.17
N SER A 25 -0.80 6.82 8.45
CA SER A 25 -1.77 5.88 8.99
C SER A 25 -2.50 6.51 10.16
N LYS A 26 -3.84 6.51 10.12
CA LYS A 26 -4.71 7.02 11.18
C LYS A 26 -5.36 5.84 11.90
N LYS A 27 -5.15 5.76 13.21
CA LYS A 27 -5.82 4.77 14.06
C LYS A 27 -7.31 5.11 14.19
N THR A 28 -8.17 4.12 14.03
CA THR A 28 -9.61 4.24 14.28
C THR A 28 -10.10 2.99 15.00
N THR A 29 -11.35 3.02 15.46
CA THR A 29 -12.01 1.90 16.13
C THR A 29 -12.04 0.63 15.26
N GLY A 30 -12.17 0.78 13.94
CA GLY A 30 -12.23 -0.33 12.97
C GLY A 30 -10.88 -0.74 12.36
N GLY A 31 -9.76 -0.17 12.82
CA GLY A 31 -8.42 -0.48 12.30
C GLY A 31 -7.65 0.76 11.84
N ASN A 32 -6.53 0.54 11.15
CA ASN A 32 -5.64 1.62 10.72
C ASN A 32 -6.02 2.04 9.29
N TYR A 33 -6.60 3.23 9.14
CA TYR A 33 -6.78 3.84 7.83
C TYR A 33 -5.39 4.22 7.30
N VAL A 34 -5.09 3.90 6.05
CA VAL A 34 -3.84 4.26 5.39
C VAL A 34 -4.15 5.26 4.30
N SER A 35 -3.59 6.46 4.41
CA SER A 35 -3.59 7.41 3.29
C SER A 35 -2.21 7.44 2.68
N PHE A 36 -2.14 7.51 1.36
CA PHE A 36 -0.88 7.64 0.65
C PHE A 36 -0.98 8.68 -0.46
N SER A 37 0.16 9.28 -0.76
CA SER A 37 0.37 10.20 -1.87
C SER A 37 1.71 9.88 -2.49
N ALA A 38 1.77 9.74 -3.81
CA ALA A 38 3.00 9.59 -4.56
C ALA A 38 3.07 10.63 -5.68
N LEU A 39 4.23 11.25 -5.84
CA LEU A 39 4.59 12.07 -6.99
C LEU A 39 5.52 11.24 -7.87
N VAL A 40 5.13 11.04 -9.13
CA VAL A 40 5.86 10.23 -10.11
C VAL A 40 6.21 11.12 -11.30
N ALA A 41 7.46 11.06 -11.75
CA ALA A 41 7.92 11.65 -12.99
C ALA A 41 7.98 10.55 -14.08
N VAL A 42 7.60 10.91 -15.29
CA VAL A 42 7.65 10.05 -16.48
C VAL A 42 8.37 10.83 -17.57
N GLY A 43 9.30 10.21 -18.29
CA GLY A 43 9.99 10.87 -19.39
C GLY A 43 10.56 9.88 -20.41
N ASP A 44 10.89 10.36 -21.60
CA ASP A 44 11.38 9.52 -22.71
C ASP A 44 12.90 9.55 -22.90
N GLY A 45 13.62 10.25 -22.01
CA GLY A 45 15.07 10.47 -22.13
C GLY A 45 15.48 11.37 -23.31
N LYS A 46 14.52 11.89 -24.09
CA LYS A 46 14.73 12.75 -25.27
C LYS A 46 14.27 14.19 -25.04
N GLY A 47 14.02 14.55 -23.77
CA GLY A 47 13.64 15.90 -23.34
C GLY A 47 12.15 16.06 -23.02
N ASN A 48 11.30 15.06 -23.28
CA ASN A 48 9.89 15.12 -22.86
C ASN A 48 9.74 14.53 -21.46
N VAL A 49 9.24 15.37 -20.54
CA VAL A 49 9.00 14.98 -19.15
C VAL A 49 7.60 15.39 -18.69
N GLY A 50 6.98 14.57 -17.86
CA GLY A 50 5.69 14.82 -17.25
C GLY A 50 5.68 14.36 -15.79
N ILE A 51 4.78 14.95 -15.00
CA ILE A 51 4.59 14.58 -13.59
C ILE A 51 3.15 14.16 -13.34
N GLY A 52 2.98 13.18 -12.45
CA GLY A 52 1.69 12.68 -12.01
C GLY A 52 1.65 12.52 -10.49
N ILE A 53 0.55 12.96 -9.87
CA ILE A 53 0.32 12.79 -8.44
C ILE A 53 -0.83 11.80 -8.22
N GLY A 54 -0.52 10.68 -7.58
CA GLY A 54 -1.49 9.68 -7.14
C GLY A 54 -1.78 9.81 -5.65
N ARG A 55 -3.04 9.98 -5.27
CA ARG A 55 -3.47 10.03 -3.85
C ARG A 55 -4.53 8.98 -3.59
N GLY A 56 -4.44 8.30 -2.46
CA GLY A 56 -5.36 7.22 -2.12
C GLY A 56 -5.62 7.10 -0.63
N LEU A 57 -6.82 6.63 -0.31
CA LEU A 57 -7.23 6.25 1.03
C LEU A 57 -7.65 4.79 1.02
N LEU A 58 -7.02 3.98 1.87
CA LEU A 58 -7.34 2.58 2.11
C LEU A 58 -7.78 2.40 3.56
N LYS A 59 -8.84 1.62 3.74
CA LYS A 59 -9.42 1.28 5.02
C LYS A 59 -9.51 -0.26 5.13
N PRO A 60 -9.09 -0.86 6.26
CA PRO A 60 -9.37 -2.26 6.52
C PRO A 60 -10.88 -2.49 6.63
N ALA A 61 -11.38 -3.54 5.97
CA ALA A 61 -12.78 -3.91 6.02
C ALA A 61 -12.99 -5.15 6.90
N PRO A 62 -14.20 -5.35 7.48
CA PRO A 62 -14.52 -6.58 8.20
C PRO A 62 -14.36 -7.84 7.33
N PRO A 63 -14.09 -9.01 7.93
CA PRO A 63 -14.04 -10.28 7.21
C PRO A 63 -15.32 -10.52 6.39
N GLY A 64 -15.17 -11.05 5.17
CA GLY A 64 -16.29 -11.29 4.25
C GLY A 64 -16.68 -10.10 3.39
N THR A 65 -16.06 -8.92 3.56
CA THR A 65 -16.33 -7.75 2.72
C THR A 65 -15.71 -7.84 1.34
N GLY A 66 -14.58 -8.54 1.22
CA GLY A 66 -13.77 -8.57 0.00
C GLY A 66 -13.04 -7.25 -0.29
N LEU A 67 -12.54 -7.12 -1.52
CA LEU A 67 -11.80 -5.94 -2.00
C LEU A 67 -12.72 -4.94 -2.71
N LYS A 68 -13.14 -3.89 -1.99
CA LYS A 68 -13.96 -2.78 -2.51
C LYS A 68 -13.07 -1.62 -2.95
N LEU A 69 -12.28 -1.87 -4.00
CA LEU A 69 -11.32 -0.93 -4.57
C LEU A 69 -11.44 -0.90 -6.09
N GLY A 70 -11.12 0.23 -6.71
CA GLY A 70 -11.24 0.42 -8.17
C GLY A 70 -9.99 -0.03 -8.94
N GLY A 71 -10.20 -0.46 -10.19
CA GLY A 71 -9.16 -0.67 -11.22
C GLY A 71 -7.92 -1.43 -10.74
N VAL A 72 -6.75 -0.86 -11.03
CA VAL A 72 -5.44 -1.48 -10.78
C VAL A 72 -5.15 -1.70 -9.29
N VAL A 73 -5.73 -0.89 -8.41
CA VAL A 73 -5.47 -0.96 -6.96
C VAL A 73 -6.03 -2.24 -6.35
N ARG A 74 -7.21 -2.68 -6.82
CA ARG A 74 -7.81 -3.95 -6.41
C ARG A 74 -6.90 -5.12 -6.76
N VAL A 75 -6.42 -5.16 -8.00
CA VAL A 75 -5.56 -6.24 -8.52
C VAL A 75 -4.26 -6.34 -7.74
N ILE A 76 -3.59 -5.20 -7.47
CA ILE A 76 -2.34 -5.19 -6.69
C ILE A 76 -2.56 -5.72 -5.27
N LEU A 77 -3.64 -5.32 -4.62
CA LEU A 77 -3.92 -5.75 -3.24
C LEU A 77 -4.34 -7.22 -3.16
N ASP A 78 -5.03 -7.72 -4.18
CA ASP A 78 -5.36 -9.14 -4.31
C ASP A 78 -4.09 -9.99 -4.41
N ILE A 79 -3.17 -9.60 -5.31
CA ILE A 79 -1.86 -10.26 -5.47
C ILE A 79 -1.01 -10.13 -4.20
N ALA A 80 -1.13 -9.01 -3.47
CA ALA A 80 -0.45 -8.81 -2.20
C ALA A 80 -1.05 -9.63 -1.03
N GLY A 81 -2.10 -10.42 -1.26
CA GLY A 81 -2.75 -11.26 -0.25
C GLY A 81 -3.69 -10.51 0.70
N VAL A 82 -4.10 -9.30 0.34
CA VAL A 82 -5.09 -8.53 1.12
C VAL A 82 -6.48 -8.98 0.71
N SER A 83 -7.21 -9.61 1.63
CA SER A 83 -8.55 -10.14 1.34
C SER A 83 -9.68 -9.12 1.58
N ASN A 84 -9.53 -8.22 2.55
CA ASN A 84 -10.60 -7.33 2.99
C ASN A 84 -10.12 -5.89 3.13
N ALA A 85 -10.44 -5.06 2.15
CA ALA A 85 -10.11 -3.64 2.17
C ALA A 85 -11.14 -2.85 1.35
N SER A 86 -11.40 -1.63 1.80
CA SER A 86 -12.22 -0.66 1.07
C SER A 86 -11.46 0.65 0.95
N GLY A 87 -11.76 1.46 -0.06
CA GLY A 87 -11.02 2.70 -0.24
C GLY A 87 -11.31 3.40 -1.55
N LYS A 88 -10.65 4.54 -1.74
CA LYS A 88 -10.84 5.39 -2.90
C LYS A 88 -9.52 6.04 -3.31
N ILE A 89 -9.28 6.07 -4.61
CA ILE A 89 -8.24 6.89 -5.22
C ILE A 89 -8.82 8.27 -5.52
N ILE A 90 -8.05 9.30 -5.20
CA ILE A 90 -8.44 10.70 -5.24
C ILE A 90 -7.48 11.43 -6.17
N GLY A 91 -8.03 12.26 -7.06
CA GLY A 91 -7.25 13.11 -7.95
C GLY A 91 -7.02 12.51 -9.33
N THR A 92 -6.06 11.58 -9.47
CA THR A 92 -5.62 11.09 -10.79
C THR A 92 -6.35 9.83 -11.24
N ARG A 93 -6.69 9.78 -12.53
CA ARG A 93 -7.17 8.56 -13.22
C ARG A 93 -6.01 7.74 -13.82
N ASN A 94 -4.78 8.25 -13.79
CA ASN A 94 -3.62 7.55 -14.34
C ASN A 94 -3.36 6.27 -13.56
N GLN A 95 -3.58 5.14 -14.21
CA GLN A 95 -3.45 3.81 -13.63
C GLN A 95 -2.01 3.50 -13.22
N ILE A 96 -1.03 3.96 -13.99
CA ILE A 96 0.41 3.74 -13.73
C ILE A 96 0.81 4.43 -12.43
N THR A 97 0.54 5.74 -12.31
CA THR A 97 0.83 6.50 -11.08
C THR A 97 0.13 5.89 -9.87
N ASN A 98 -1.13 5.47 -10.02
CA ASN A 98 -1.89 4.84 -8.95
C ASN A 98 -1.30 3.49 -8.53
N ALA A 99 -0.79 2.69 -9.46
CA ALA A 99 -0.12 1.42 -9.20
C ALA A 99 1.14 1.63 -8.35
N TYR A 100 2.05 2.52 -8.79
CA TYR A 100 3.26 2.85 -8.04
C TYR A 100 2.95 3.37 -6.64
N ALA A 101 1.97 4.27 -6.53
CA ALA A 101 1.58 4.83 -5.26
C ALA A 101 1.15 3.75 -4.26
N VAL A 102 0.43 2.72 -4.72
CA VAL A 102 -0.02 1.60 -3.90
C VAL A 102 1.13 0.66 -3.54
N ILE A 103 1.94 0.23 -4.53
CA ILE A 103 3.06 -0.68 -4.31
C ILE A 103 4.03 -0.09 -3.29
N GLU A 104 4.39 1.18 -3.46
CA GLU A 104 5.27 1.89 -2.53
C GLU A 104 4.62 2.11 -1.16
N ALA A 105 3.31 2.36 -1.10
CA ALA A 105 2.58 2.47 0.16
C ALA A 105 2.61 1.14 0.95
N ILE A 106 2.44 0.00 0.25
CA ILE A 106 2.50 -1.34 0.82
C ILE A 106 3.93 -1.65 1.30
N LYS A 107 4.97 -1.37 0.51
CA LYS A 107 6.36 -1.53 0.95
C LYS A 107 6.66 -0.77 2.25
N LYS A 108 6.08 0.42 2.42
CA LYS A 108 6.23 1.21 3.66
C LYS A 108 5.37 0.69 4.84
N LEU A 109 4.55 -0.37 4.70
CA LEU A 109 3.84 -1.01 5.82
C LEU A 109 4.82 -1.75 6.73
N LYS A 110 5.09 -1.17 7.91
CA LYS A 110 5.72 -1.89 9.01
C LYS A 110 4.66 -2.78 9.69
N PRO A 111 4.87 -4.10 9.80
CA PRO A 111 4.03 -4.97 10.63
C PRO A 111 4.39 -4.78 12.12
N ARG A 112 4.06 -3.61 12.71
CA ARG A 112 4.43 -3.30 14.11
C ARG A 112 3.85 -4.26 15.15
N MET A 113 2.72 -4.92 14.87
CA MET A 113 1.99 -5.63 15.92
C MET A 113 2.49 -7.04 16.23
N ILE A 114 3.09 -7.73 15.26
CA ILE A 114 3.60 -9.10 15.46
C ILE A 114 4.97 -9.05 16.14
N GLU A 115 5.87 -8.21 15.63
CA GLU A 115 7.20 -8.02 16.22
C GLU A 115 7.10 -7.44 17.64
N GLU A 116 6.28 -6.43 17.90
CA GLU A 116 6.14 -5.89 19.26
C GLU A 116 5.53 -6.91 20.24
N LYS A 117 4.58 -7.75 19.80
CA LYS A 117 3.99 -8.80 20.64
C LYS A 117 5.00 -9.91 20.91
N ILE A 118 5.73 -10.36 19.90
CA ILE A 118 6.79 -11.39 20.04
C ILE A 118 7.91 -10.86 20.94
N VAL A 119 8.41 -9.64 20.69
CA VAL A 119 9.46 -9.01 21.51
C VAL A 119 9.00 -8.84 22.97
N ARG A 120 7.74 -8.43 23.21
CA ARG A 120 7.16 -8.35 24.56
C ARG A 120 6.99 -9.73 25.21
N ALA A 121 6.58 -10.74 24.45
CA ALA A 121 6.42 -12.11 24.94
C ALA A 121 7.78 -12.73 25.30
N VAL A 122 8.79 -12.57 24.44
CA VAL A 122 10.17 -13.01 24.69
C VAL A 122 10.76 -12.29 25.91
N LYS A 123 10.56 -10.98 26.05
CA LYS A 123 10.98 -10.23 27.26
C LYS A 123 10.29 -10.73 28.54
N LYS A 124 9.04 -11.19 28.47
CA LYS A 124 8.31 -11.77 29.61
C LYS A 124 8.86 -13.13 30.01
N ILE A 125 9.21 -13.98 29.03
CA ILE A 125 9.82 -15.30 29.26
C ILE A 125 11.21 -15.15 29.89
N ARG A 126 11.97 -14.13 29.47
CA ARG A 126 13.33 -13.85 29.97
C ARG A 126 13.39 -13.25 31.38
N LYS A 127 12.26 -12.88 32.00
CA LYS A 127 12.26 -12.47 33.42
C LYS A 127 12.23 -13.73 34.28
N PRO A 128 13.29 -14.04 35.06
CA PRO A 128 13.27 -15.22 35.92
C PRO A 128 12.15 -15.08 36.95
N LYS A 129 11.37 -16.16 37.16
CA LYS A 129 10.42 -16.28 38.27
C LYS A 129 11.21 -16.46 39.58
N THR A 130 11.86 -15.42 40.07
CA THR A 130 12.41 -15.40 41.43
C THR A 130 11.35 -14.89 42.39
N SER A 131 10.42 -15.77 42.78
CA SER A 131 9.69 -15.68 44.04
C SER A 131 8.83 -16.93 44.21
N THR A 132 9.41 -18.00 44.76
CA THR A 132 8.62 -18.97 45.55
C THR A 132 9.56 -19.83 46.40
N LYS A 133 9.24 -19.87 47.70
CA LYS A 133 9.73 -20.76 48.79
C LYS A 133 11.02 -20.41 49.55
N LYS A 134 10.84 -19.73 50.67
CA LYS A 134 11.09 -20.22 52.05
C LYS A 134 9.88 -19.70 52.86
N GLN A 135 8.95 -20.45 53.44
CA GLN A 135 9.01 -21.69 54.22
C GLN A 135 10.15 -21.69 55.23
N SER A 136 9.87 -21.05 56.36
CA SER A 136 10.38 -21.32 57.71
C SER A 136 9.43 -20.65 58.68
#